data_AF-A0A136N5S7-F1
#
_entry.id   AF-A0A136N5S7-F1
#
_cell.length_a   1.000
_cell.length_b   1.000
_cell.length_c   1.000
_cell.angle_alpha   90.00
_cell.angle_beta   90.00
_cell.angle_gamma   90.00
#
_symmetry.space_group_name_H-M   'P 1'
#
loop_
_entity.id
_entity.type
_entity.pdbx_description
1 polymer ?
#
loop_
_entity_poly.entity_id
_entity_poly.type
_entity_poly.pdbx_seq_one_letter_code
_entity_poly.pdbx_strand_id
1 'polypeptide(L)'
;MKQLLLTFGIISISMFFTSCLKNKSYTCECTYVPGFTLPAGTPEKIEKFTVQGRLREQAADNCSIDNEGKYTVQGYDGNCRLLD
;
A
#
# COMPACT_ATOMS: atom_id res chain seq x y z
N MET A 1 37.61 34.40 -14.40
CA MET A 1 37.08 33.21 -13.69
C MET A 1 35.66 32.98 -14.19
N LYS A 2 35.55 32.11 -15.20
CA LYS A 2 34.33 31.74 -15.91
C LYS A 2 33.87 30.39 -15.34
N GLN A 3 32.99 30.34 -14.33
CA GLN A 3 32.33 29.07 -13.97
C GLN A 3 31.19 29.15 -12.94
N LEU A 4 30.45 30.26 -12.85
CA LEU A 4 29.37 30.37 -11.86
C LEU A 4 28.03 30.82 -12.48
N LEU A 5 27.66 30.23 -13.63
CA LEU A 5 26.42 30.54 -14.35
C LEU A 5 25.69 29.27 -14.86
N LEU A 6 25.90 28.11 -14.22
CA LEU A 6 25.39 26.82 -14.71
C LEU A 6 24.65 25.97 -13.67
N THR A 7 23.99 26.59 -12.69
CA THR A 7 23.14 25.86 -11.71
C THR A 7 21.66 26.24 -11.75
N PHE A 8 21.24 27.15 -12.64
CA PHE A 8 19.83 27.56 -12.79
C PHE A 8 19.04 26.79 -13.87
N GLY A 9 19.60 25.73 -14.46
CA GLY A 9 19.09 25.14 -15.71
C GLY A 9 18.37 23.80 -15.64
N ILE A 10 18.19 23.15 -14.48
CA ILE A 10 17.66 21.77 -14.44
C ILE A 10 16.71 21.51 -13.24
N ILE A 11 15.90 22.50 -12.86
CA ILE A 11 14.78 22.29 -11.91
C ILE A 11 13.47 22.64 -12.63
N SER A 12 13.21 22.00 -13.77
CA SER A 12 11.98 22.27 -14.54
C SER A 12 11.33 21.03 -15.15
N ILE A 13 11.81 19.82 -14.87
CA ILE A 13 11.29 18.58 -15.48
C ILE A 13 10.99 17.55 -14.40
N SER A 14 9.95 17.81 -13.62
CA SER A 14 9.18 16.83 -12.85
C SER A 14 8.14 17.68 -12.13
N MET A 15 6.91 17.78 -12.61
CA MET A 15 5.84 16.87 -12.18
C MET A 15 4.56 17.12 -13.01
N PHE A 16 4.69 17.39 -14.32
CA PHE A 16 3.56 17.56 -15.23
C PHE A 16 3.13 16.25 -15.93
N PHE A 17 3.02 15.16 -15.17
CA PHE A 17 2.30 13.95 -15.61
C PHE A 17 1.08 13.69 -14.71
N THR A 18 0.29 14.74 -14.42
CA THR A 18 -1.01 14.58 -13.75
C THR A 18 -2.13 14.42 -14.78
N SER A 19 -1.93 13.51 -15.73
CA SER A 19 -2.83 13.31 -16.86
C SER A 19 -3.66 12.03 -16.66
N CYS A 20 -4.90 12.20 -16.19
CA CYS A 20 -6.02 11.28 -16.42
C CYS A 20 -5.99 9.85 -15.83
N LEU A 21 -5.16 9.52 -14.84
CA LEU A 21 -5.34 8.25 -14.10
C LEU A 21 -6.55 8.36 -13.19
N LYS A 22 -7.70 7.91 -13.70
CA LYS A 22 -8.92 7.72 -12.91
C LYS A 22 -8.63 6.71 -11.79
N ASN A 23 -9.09 7.01 -10.58
CA ASN A 23 -9.06 6.04 -9.50
C ASN A 23 -9.81 4.78 -9.94
N LYS A 24 -9.25 3.63 -9.62
CA LYS A 24 -9.86 2.32 -9.82
C LYS A 24 -10.01 1.63 -8.48
N SER A 25 -11.08 0.85 -8.36
CA SER A 25 -11.27 -0.09 -7.27
C SER A 25 -10.47 -1.35 -7.54
N TYR A 26 -9.79 -1.84 -6.52
CA TYR A 26 -9.10 -3.13 -6.53
C TYR A 26 -9.54 -3.94 -5.31
N THR A 27 -9.58 -5.26 -5.48
CA THR A 27 -9.86 -6.19 -4.38
C THR A 27 -8.55 -6.55 -3.68
N CYS A 28 -8.49 -6.27 -2.39
CA CYS A 28 -7.45 -6.69 -1.47
C CYS A 28 -7.97 -7.88 -0.66
N GLU A 29 -7.17 -8.91 -0.47
CA GLU A 29 -7.45 -10.02 0.46
C GLU A 29 -6.37 -10.05 1.52
N CYS A 30 -6.79 -10.06 2.79
CA CYS A 30 -5.90 -10.15 3.93
C CYS A 30 -6.15 -11.44 4.68
N THR A 31 -5.07 -12.14 4.98
CA THR A 31 -5.06 -13.30 5.87
C THR A 31 -4.41 -12.88 7.18
N TYR A 32 -5.13 -13.10 8.28
CA TYR A 32 -4.67 -12.80 9.63
C TYR A 32 -4.44 -14.12 10.37
N VAL A 33 -3.17 -14.42 10.62
CA VAL A 33 -2.72 -15.63 11.29
C VAL A 33 -2.61 -15.34 12.80
N PRO A 34 -3.13 -16.21 13.67
CA PRO A 34 -2.98 -16.02 15.11
C PRO A 34 -1.51 -16.15 15.53
N GLY A 35 -1.00 -15.16 16.27
CA GLY A 35 0.33 -15.16 16.83
C GLY A 35 0.46 -15.99 18.11
N PHE A 36 1.67 -16.05 18.66
CA PHE A 36 2.01 -16.86 19.84
C PHE A 36 1.25 -16.48 21.12
N THR A 37 0.62 -15.31 21.17
CA THR A 37 -0.17 -14.85 22.32
C THR A 37 -1.58 -15.44 22.35
N LEU A 38 -2.04 -16.03 21.24
CA LEU A 38 -3.37 -16.63 21.13
C LEU A 38 -3.33 -18.13 21.42
N PRO A 39 -4.41 -18.72 21.97
CA PRO A 39 -4.49 -20.15 22.23
C PRO A 39 -4.27 -20.98 20.96
N ALA A 40 -3.64 -22.15 21.12
CA ALA A 40 -3.52 -23.11 20.04
C ALA A 40 -4.91 -23.51 19.49
N GLY A 41 -5.02 -23.60 18.18
CA GLY A 41 -6.29 -23.89 17.50
C GLY A 41 -7.19 -22.66 17.27
N THR A 42 -6.73 -21.45 17.63
CA THR A 42 -7.40 -20.23 17.19
C THR A 42 -7.45 -20.20 15.64
N PRO A 43 -8.60 -19.92 15.02
CA PRO A 43 -8.70 -19.88 13.56
C PRO A 43 -8.08 -18.61 12.99
N GLU A 44 -7.60 -18.71 11.75
CA GLU A 44 -7.23 -17.56 10.93
C GLU A 44 -8.47 -16.74 10.55
N LYS A 45 -8.27 -15.44 10.31
CA LYS A 45 -9.32 -14.57 9.75
C LYS A 45 -8.94 -14.23 8.31
N ILE A 46 -9.87 -14.36 7.38
CA ILE A 46 -9.68 -13.98 5.98
C ILE A 46 -10.73 -12.92 5.65
N GLU A 47 -10.27 -11.76 5.20
CA GLU A 47 -11.15 -10.65 4.85
C GLU A 47 -10.79 -10.06 3.49
N LYS A 48 -11.79 -9.54 2.80
CA LYS A 48 -11.62 -8.83 1.54
C LYS A 48 -12.00 -7.37 1.70
N PHE A 49 -11.16 -6.50 1.19
CA PHE A 49 -11.34 -5.05 1.23
C PHE A 49 -11.32 -4.49 -0.19
N THR A 50 -12.11 -3.44 -0.40
CA THR A 50 -11.98 -2.63 -1.62
C THR A 50 -11.02 -1.50 -1.33
N VAL A 51 -9.91 -1.46 -2.04
CA VAL A 51 -8.94 -0.36 -1.99
C VAL A 51 -9.01 0.45 -3.27
N GLN A 52 -8.71 1.74 -3.16
CA GLN A 52 -8.67 2.64 -4.31
C GLN A 52 -7.21 2.95 -4.64
N GLY A 53 -6.88 2.95 -5.93
CA GLY A 53 -5.58 3.38 -6.40
C GLY A 53 -5.65 3.96 -7.81
N ARG A 54 -4.74 4.89 -8.10
CA ARG A 54 -4.53 5.38 -9.47
C ARG A 54 -3.68 4.40 -10.29
N LEU A 55 -2.75 3.73 -9.60
CA LEU A 55 -1.85 2.70 -10.10
C LEU A 55 -2.06 1.42 -9.28
N ARG A 56 -1.72 0.28 -9.87
CA ARG A 56 -1.80 -1.02 -9.20
C ARG A 56 -0.88 -1.08 -7.98
N GLU A 57 0.33 -0.55 -8.13
CA GLU A 57 1.36 -0.51 -7.10
C GLU A 57 0.88 0.31 -5.90
N GLN A 58 0.28 1.47 -6.16
CA GLN A 58 -0.35 2.29 -5.11
C GLN A 58 -1.50 1.55 -4.41
N ALA A 59 -2.34 0.83 -5.17
CA ALA A 59 -3.41 0.03 -4.57
C ALA A 59 -2.86 -1.12 -3.71
N ALA A 60 -1.73 -1.72 -4.11
CA ALA A 60 -1.05 -2.75 -3.34
C ALA A 60 -0.45 -2.19 -2.04
N ASP A 61 0.18 -1.01 -2.10
CA ASP A 61 0.69 -0.32 -0.91
C ASP A 61 -0.45 0.00 0.08
N ASN A 62 -1.56 0.56 -0.42
CA ASN A 62 -2.75 0.85 0.40
C ASN A 62 -3.36 -0.44 0.99
N CYS A 63 -3.37 -1.54 0.23
CA CYS A 63 -3.84 -2.84 0.71
C CYS A 63 -3.04 -3.33 1.92
N SER A 64 -1.71 -3.20 1.91
CA SER A 64 -0.84 -3.54 3.05
C SER A 64 -0.97 -2.54 4.19
N ILE A 65 -0.68 -1.26 3.94
CA ILE A 65 -0.58 -0.21 4.97
C ILE A 65 -1.88 -0.07 5.77
N ASP A 66 -3.03 -0.12 5.11
CA ASP A 66 -4.31 0.16 5.76
C ASP A 66 -4.87 -1.04 6.54
N ASN A 67 -4.47 -2.28 6.19
CA ASN A 67 -5.18 -3.48 6.65
C ASN A 67 -4.34 -4.52 7.39
N GLU A 68 -3.01 -4.58 7.20
CA GLU A 68 -2.17 -5.63 7.85
C GLU A 68 -2.17 -5.49 9.37
N GLY A 69 -2.12 -4.26 9.88
CA GLY A 69 -2.12 -3.96 11.32
C GLY A 69 -3.49 -4.07 12.01
N LYS A 70 -4.58 -4.37 11.29
CA LYS A 70 -5.97 -4.25 11.78
C LYS A 70 -6.23 -5.04 13.06
N TYR A 71 -5.61 -6.21 13.19
CA TYR A 71 -5.82 -7.12 14.32
C TYR A 71 -4.56 -7.38 15.16
N THR A 72 -3.52 -6.56 15.00
CA THR A 72 -2.27 -6.71 15.78
C THR A 72 -2.51 -6.63 17.28
N VAL A 73 -3.38 -5.72 17.74
CA VAL A 73 -3.76 -5.61 19.17
C VAL A 73 -4.54 -6.82 19.68
N GLN A 74 -5.14 -7.61 18.78
CA GLN A 74 -5.82 -8.87 19.10
C GLN A 74 -4.87 -10.07 19.00
N GLY A 75 -3.57 -9.85 18.77
CA GLY A 75 -2.58 -10.91 18.67
C GLY A 75 -2.54 -11.64 17.31
N TYR A 76 -3.07 -11.03 16.25
CA TYR A 76 -2.97 -11.56 14.89
C TYR A 76 -1.88 -10.84 14.10
N ASP A 77 -1.20 -11.60 13.24
CA ASP A 77 -0.29 -11.07 12.23
C ASP A 77 -0.98 -11.10 10.86
N GLY A 78 -1.06 -9.94 10.20
CA GLY A 78 -1.82 -9.75 8.96
C GLY A 78 -0.90 -9.67 7.76
N ASN A 79 -1.27 -10.37 6.69
CA ASN A 79 -0.62 -10.25 5.38
C ASN A 79 -1.69 -10.00 4.32
N CYS A 80 -1.54 -8.89 3.59
CA CYS A 80 -2.52 -8.43 2.62
C CYS A 80 -1.95 -8.46 1.21
N ARG A 81 -2.75 -8.92 0.25
CA ARG A 81 -2.39 -8.97 -1.17
C ARG A 81 -3.50 -8.45 -2.06
N LEU A 82 -3.12 -7.75 -3.11
CA LEU A 82 -4.02 -7.37 -4.19
C LEU A 82 -4.38 -8.61 -5.04
N LEU A 83 -5.68 -8.83 -5.31
CA LEU A 83 -6.18 -9.95 -6.12
C LEU A 83 -6.37 -9.59 -7.60
N ASP A 84 -6.93 -8.41 -7.87
CA ASP A 84 -7.17 -7.87 -9.22
C ASP A 84 -5.89 -7.35 -9.81
#